data_AF-A0A840PF41-F1
#
_entry.id   AF-A0A840PF41-F1
#
_cell.length_a   1.000
_cell.length_b   1.000
_cell.length_c   1.000
_cell.angle_alpha   90.00
_cell.angle_beta   90.00
_cell.angle_gamma   90.00
#
_symmetry.space_group_name_H-M   'P 1'
#
loop_
_entity.id
_entity.type
_entity.pdbx_description
1 polymer ?
#
loop_
_entity_poly.entity_id
_entity_poly.type
_entity_poly.pdbx_seq_one_letter_code
_entity_poly.pdbx_strand_id
1 'polypeptide(L)'
;MLPRNDIPLPARRPAHRIARHALTGLLLALAAVFLAAPSPAAAAGPVPGGPDPDAPRGWSFWQSDGTAWLTAGEVSADSTPKDGATIGWRFAATPDGVPAEAPGGDIPVFEQVCKEQAAAGKKRVAVAVDFGDAEADAYPGETPPASAPMVKCVVADEPATALQILGSVATARVDQTGRVLTVNGYPAKAGSAGQPAPGGATAGDGQEGSGGLPMLLIIGAVVVIVAAGATAWLMTRRKSSV
;
A
#
# COMPACT_ATOMS: atom_id res chain seq x y z
N MET A 1 -100.85 10.81 41.11
CA MET A 1 -99.52 11.22 41.63
C MET A 1 -98.49 10.27 41.08
N LEU A 2 -97.70 10.73 40.09
CA LEU A 2 -96.34 10.28 39.76
C LEU A 2 -95.82 11.27 38.69
N PRO A 3 -94.83 12.13 39.00
CA PRO A 3 -94.29 13.11 38.07
C PRO A 3 -93.28 12.43 37.13
N ARG A 4 -93.39 12.66 35.81
CA ARG A 4 -92.33 12.31 34.87
C ARG A 4 -91.31 13.44 34.84
N ASN A 5 -90.17 13.18 35.47
CA ASN A 5 -88.96 14.01 35.44
C ASN A 5 -88.33 14.03 34.03
N ASP A 6 -87.77 15.18 33.69
CA ASP A 6 -87.01 15.51 32.48
C ASP A 6 -85.76 14.67 32.27
N ILE A 7 -85.37 14.44 31.01
CA ILE A 7 -83.96 14.28 30.63
C ILE A 7 -83.70 15.01 29.30
N PRO A 8 -82.91 16.12 29.29
CA PRO A 8 -82.39 16.71 28.06
C PRO A 8 -81.25 15.85 27.49
N LEU A 9 -81.30 15.60 26.18
CA LEU A 9 -80.25 14.86 25.46
C LEU A 9 -78.98 15.72 25.30
N PRO A 10 -77.78 15.14 25.48
CA PRO A 10 -76.53 15.86 25.27
C PRO A 10 -76.23 16.10 23.78
N ALA A 11 -75.80 17.32 23.46
CA ALA A 11 -75.32 17.73 22.14
C ALA A 11 -74.04 16.96 21.74
N ARG A 12 -74.04 16.41 20.52
CA ARG A 12 -72.88 15.73 19.90
C ARG A 12 -71.75 16.73 19.62
N ARG A 13 -70.55 16.47 20.16
CA ARG A 13 -69.32 17.19 19.80
C ARG A 13 -68.75 16.67 18.47
N PRO A 14 -68.18 17.53 17.59
CA PRO A 14 -67.67 17.12 16.28
C PRO A 14 -66.23 16.56 16.38
N ALA A 15 -66.09 15.23 16.39
CA ALA A 15 -64.80 14.52 16.40
C ALA A 15 -64.12 14.41 15.01
N HIS A 16 -64.54 15.17 14.00
CA HIS A 16 -64.12 14.93 12.61
C HIS A 16 -62.98 15.81 12.07
N ARG A 17 -62.51 16.83 12.80
CA ARG A 17 -61.46 17.74 12.27
C ARG A 17 -60.03 17.28 12.51
N ILE A 18 -59.78 16.37 13.45
CA ILE A 18 -58.41 15.97 13.82
C ILE A 18 -57.87 14.84 12.92
N ALA A 19 -58.74 13.99 12.36
CA ALA A 19 -58.32 12.84 11.56
C ALA A 19 -57.80 13.21 10.14
N ARG A 20 -58.13 14.39 9.60
CA ARG A 20 -57.73 14.77 8.23
C ARG A 20 -56.28 15.25 8.13
N HIS A 21 -55.70 15.78 9.20
CA HIS A 21 -54.32 16.31 9.18
C HIS A 21 -53.26 15.25 9.50
N ALA A 22 -53.63 14.13 10.13
CA ALA A 22 -52.71 13.02 10.36
C ALA A 22 -52.40 12.23 9.07
N LEU A 23 -53.35 12.15 8.13
CA LEU A 23 -53.17 11.41 6.87
C LEU A 23 -52.30 12.16 5.84
N THR A 24 -52.34 13.50 5.83
CA THR A 24 -51.55 14.33 4.89
C THR A 24 -50.09 14.45 5.32
N GLY A 25 -49.80 14.46 6.63
CA GLY A 25 -48.43 14.47 7.14
C GLY A 25 -47.69 13.16 6.90
N LEU A 26 -48.40 12.02 6.97
CA LEU A 26 -47.80 10.69 6.75
C LEU A 26 -47.44 10.43 5.28
N LEU A 27 -48.22 10.97 4.32
CA LEU A 27 -47.93 10.87 2.89
C LEU A 27 -46.73 11.73 2.44
N LEU A 28 -46.50 12.88 3.09
CA LEU A 28 -45.33 13.73 2.81
C LEU A 28 -44.04 13.20 3.44
N ALA A 29 -44.12 12.49 4.57
CA ALA A 29 -42.95 11.86 5.19
C ALA A 29 -42.43 10.63 4.42
N LEU A 30 -43.28 9.89 3.68
CA LEU A 30 -42.85 8.78 2.83
C LEU A 30 -42.18 9.23 1.52
N ALA A 31 -42.51 10.42 1.00
CA ALA A 31 -41.90 10.94 -0.22
C ALA A 31 -40.47 11.49 -0.02
N ALA A 32 -40.14 11.93 1.19
CA ALA A 32 -38.81 12.48 1.51
C ALA A 32 -37.74 11.42 1.81
N VAL A 33 -38.13 10.16 2.08
CA VAL A 33 -37.19 9.06 2.39
C VAL A 33 -36.65 8.37 1.12
N PHE A 34 -37.23 8.64 -0.06
CA PHE A 34 -36.79 8.02 -1.32
C PHE A 34 -35.76 8.81 -2.14
N LEU A 35 -35.37 10.03 -1.72
CA LEU A 35 -34.39 10.85 -2.47
C LEU A 35 -32.94 10.75 -1.97
N ALA A 36 -32.66 9.86 -1.01
CA ALA A 36 -31.30 9.62 -0.50
C ALA A 36 -30.83 8.18 -0.77
N ALA A 37 -31.26 7.58 -1.89
CA ALA A 37 -30.59 6.39 -2.38
C ALA A 37 -29.23 6.83 -2.95
N PRO A 38 -28.08 6.36 -2.43
CA PRO A 38 -26.82 6.56 -3.13
C PRO A 38 -26.99 5.93 -4.51
N SER A 39 -26.87 6.75 -5.56
CA SER A 39 -26.77 6.21 -6.91
C SER A 39 -25.67 5.16 -6.87
N PRO A 40 -25.90 3.90 -7.29
CA PRO A 40 -24.79 3.02 -7.54
C PRO A 40 -23.91 3.77 -8.54
N ALA A 41 -22.68 4.09 -8.14
CA ALA A 41 -21.69 4.54 -9.10
C ALA A 41 -21.70 3.49 -10.19
N ALA A 42 -22.28 3.82 -11.34
CA ALA A 42 -22.23 2.96 -12.49
C ALA A 42 -20.74 2.72 -12.70
N ALA A 43 -20.28 1.50 -12.49
CA ALA A 43 -18.97 1.08 -12.93
C ALA A 43 -18.91 1.55 -14.38
N ALA A 44 -18.06 2.52 -14.67
CA ALA A 44 -17.88 3.01 -16.03
C ALA A 44 -17.67 1.76 -16.87
N GLY A 45 -18.59 1.52 -17.83
CA GLY A 45 -18.44 0.40 -18.75
C GLY A 45 -17.08 0.50 -19.44
N PRO A 46 -16.57 -0.60 -20.02
CA PRO A 46 -15.28 -0.61 -20.68
C PRO A 46 -15.18 0.58 -21.63
N VAL A 47 -14.27 1.51 -21.34
CA VAL A 47 -13.99 2.62 -22.26
C VAL A 47 -13.26 1.99 -23.44
N PRO A 48 -13.74 2.14 -24.68
CA PRO A 48 -13.00 1.66 -25.84
C PRO A 48 -11.60 2.26 -25.85
N GLY A 49 -10.57 1.42 -25.81
CA GLY A 49 -9.16 1.84 -25.69
C GLY A 49 -8.64 2.05 -24.26
N GLY A 50 -9.44 1.74 -23.23
CA GLY A 50 -8.97 1.66 -21.85
C GLY A 50 -8.39 0.27 -21.50
N PRO A 51 -7.76 0.14 -20.32
CA PRO A 51 -7.09 -1.10 -19.94
C PRO A 51 -8.07 -2.26 -19.85
N ASP A 52 -7.67 -3.41 -20.39
CA ASP A 52 -8.44 -4.66 -20.31
C ASP A 52 -8.47 -5.13 -18.84
N PRO A 53 -9.64 -5.28 -18.18
CA PRO A 53 -9.74 -5.78 -16.82
C PRO A 53 -9.20 -7.21 -16.65
N ASP A 54 -9.28 -8.05 -17.68
CA ASP A 54 -9.06 -9.49 -17.60
C ASP A 54 -7.65 -9.90 -18.04
N ALA A 55 -6.87 -8.99 -18.66
CA ALA A 55 -5.50 -9.26 -19.06
C ALA A 55 -4.61 -9.69 -17.87
N PRO A 56 -3.83 -10.79 -17.98
CA PRO A 56 -2.76 -11.08 -17.03
C PRO A 56 -1.78 -9.91 -17.00
N ARG A 57 -1.25 -9.58 -15.82
CA ARG A 57 -0.29 -8.48 -15.65
C ARG A 57 0.62 -8.71 -14.46
N GLY A 58 1.81 -8.12 -14.50
CA GLY A 58 2.78 -8.29 -13.43
C GLY A 58 4.12 -7.61 -13.70
N TRP A 59 4.98 -7.69 -12.69
CA TRP A 59 6.36 -7.19 -12.77
C TRP A 59 7.28 -8.22 -13.44
N SER A 60 8.11 -7.72 -14.36
CA SER A 60 9.15 -8.46 -15.07
C SER A 60 10.52 -7.87 -14.81
N PHE A 61 11.54 -8.71 -14.77
CA PHE A 61 12.93 -8.31 -14.57
C PHE A 61 13.69 -8.28 -15.90
N TRP A 62 14.54 -7.27 -16.06
CA TRP A 62 15.31 -7.02 -17.27
C TRP A 62 16.75 -6.68 -16.94
N GLN A 63 17.66 -7.03 -17.84
CA GLN A 63 19.06 -6.59 -17.81
C GLN A 63 19.41 -6.01 -19.18
N SER A 64 20.29 -5.02 -19.22
CA SER A 64 20.75 -4.42 -20.46
C SER A 64 22.22 -4.73 -20.73
N ASP A 65 22.57 -4.84 -22.01
CA ASP A 65 23.96 -4.84 -22.49
C ASP A 65 24.51 -3.43 -22.79
N GLY A 66 23.71 -2.39 -22.51
CA GLY A 66 24.00 -0.98 -22.79
C GLY A 66 23.40 -0.46 -24.10
N THR A 67 22.89 -1.33 -24.96
CA THR A 67 22.25 -0.96 -26.24
C THR A 67 20.82 -1.46 -26.37
N ALA A 68 20.50 -2.59 -25.75
CA ALA A 68 19.18 -3.18 -25.72
C ALA A 68 18.86 -3.78 -24.34
N TRP A 69 17.58 -3.98 -24.07
CA TRP A 69 17.14 -4.87 -23.00
C TRP A 69 17.25 -6.31 -23.49
N LEU A 70 17.90 -7.17 -22.71
CA LEU A 70 18.03 -8.60 -22.97
C LEU A 70 16.69 -9.30 -22.73
N THR A 71 16.38 -10.33 -23.52
CA THR A 71 15.02 -10.89 -23.59
C THR A 71 14.63 -11.55 -22.27
N ALA A 72 13.38 -11.34 -21.84
CA ALA A 72 12.81 -11.98 -20.67
C ALA A 72 12.95 -13.52 -20.75
N GLY A 73 13.51 -14.14 -19.70
CA GLY A 73 13.79 -15.58 -19.64
C GLY A 73 15.28 -15.95 -19.72
N GLU A 74 16.13 -15.04 -20.20
CA GLU A 74 17.59 -15.22 -20.19
C GLU A 74 18.22 -14.87 -18.82
N VAL A 75 17.50 -14.07 -18.02
CA VAL A 75 17.98 -13.54 -16.74
C VAL A 75 16.91 -13.66 -15.65
N SER A 76 17.35 -14.02 -14.44
CA SER A 76 16.48 -14.17 -13.25
C SER A 76 16.72 -13.03 -12.25
N ALA A 77 15.68 -12.66 -11.49
CA ALA A 77 15.78 -11.74 -10.37
C ALA A 77 16.72 -12.23 -9.24
N ASP A 78 16.99 -13.54 -9.19
CA ASP A 78 17.97 -14.15 -8.29
C ASP A 78 19.41 -14.02 -8.79
N SER A 79 19.61 -13.53 -10.02
CA SER A 79 20.94 -13.25 -10.53
C SER A 79 21.63 -12.16 -9.70
N THR A 80 22.96 -12.21 -9.70
CA THR A 80 23.82 -11.23 -9.07
C THR A 80 24.39 -10.32 -10.17
N PRO A 81 23.86 -9.11 -10.40
CA PRO A 81 24.40 -8.19 -11.39
C PRO A 81 25.85 -7.82 -11.04
N LYS A 82 26.68 -7.57 -12.07
CA LYS A 82 28.06 -7.10 -11.88
C LYS A 82 28.09 -5.61 -11.57
N ASP A 83 29.22 -5.10 -11.04
CA ASP A 83 29.49 -3.65 -11.07
C ASP A 83 29.42 -3.15 -12.51
N GLY A 84 28.78 -2.00 -12.74
CA GLY A 84 28.55 -1.48 -14.09
C GLY A 84 27.25 -1.94 -14.75
N ALA A 85 26.50 -2.85 -14.13
CA ALA A 85 25.28 -3.37 -14.74
C ALA A 85 24.15 -2.32 -14.76
N THR A 86 23.33 -2.39 -15.81
CA THR A 86 22.03 -1.70 -15.88
C THR A 86 20.93 -2.75 -15.87
N ILE A 87 19.99 -2.62 -14.94
CA ILE A 87 18.84 -3.52 -14.78
C ILE A 87 17.53 -2.74 -14.80
N GLY A 88 16.44 -3.45 -15.08
CA GLY A 88 15.11 -2.89 -15.22
C GLY A 88 14.05 -3.74 -14.53
N TRP A 89 12.99 -3.08 -14.07
CA TRP A 89 11.76 -3.69 -13.61
C TRP A 89 10.59 -3.05 -14.35
N ARG A 90 9.76 -3.84 -15.03
CA ARG A 90 8.61 -3.35 -15.80
C ARG A 90 7.34 -4.02 -15.34
N PHE A 91 6.36 -3.24 -14.89
CA PHE A 91 5.00 -3.73 -14.68
C PHE A 91 4.23 -3.63 -15.98
N ALA A 92 3.82 -4.75 -16.59
CA ALA A 92 3.10 -4.74 -17.86
C ALA A 92 1.89 -5.69 -17.86
N ALA A 93 0.90 -5.38 -18.68
CA ALA A 93 -0.10 -6.35 -19.11
C ALA A 93 0.47 -7.26 -20.20
N THR A 94 0.18 -8.55 -20.12
CA THR A 94 0.61 -9.58 -21.06
C THR A 94 -0.61 -10.32 -21.59
N PRO A 95 -1.45 -9.69 -22.43
CA PRO A 95 -2.58 -10.34 -23.06
C PRO A 95 -2.10 -11.45 -24.00
N ASP A 96 -2.90 -12.52 -24.14
CA ASP A 96 -2.82 -13.51 -25.22
C ASP A 96 -1.42 -14.00 -25.64
N GLY A 97 -0.62 -14.48 -24.68
CA GLY A 97 0.66 -15.13 -24.97
C GLY A 97 1.75 -14.18 -25.48
N VAL A 98 1.51 -12.87 -25.42
CA VAL A 98 2.53 -11.85 -25.71
C VAL A 98 3.58 -11.89 -24.59
N PRO A 99 4.88 -11.98 -24.92
CA PRO A 99 5.95 -11.89 -23.94
C PRO A 99 5.89 -10.56 -23.16
N ALA A 100 6.44 -10.54 -21.95
CA ALA A 100 6.57 -9.30 -21.20
C ALA A 100 7.32 -8.24 -22.03
N GLU A 101 6.83 -6.99 -21.97
CA GLU A 101 7.49 -5.86 -22.61
C GLU A 101 8.63 -5.32 -21.73
N ALA A 102 9.70 -4.87 -22.37
CA ALA A 102 10.84 -4.26 -21.69
C ALA A 102 10.47 -2.88 -21.12
N PRO A 103 11.25 -2.34 -20.17
CA PRO A 103 11.08 -0.96 -19.74
C PRO A 103 11.10 -0.02 -20.96
N GLY A 104 10.13 0.87 -21.03
CA GLY A 104 10.01 1.85 -22.10
C GLY A 104 11.05 2.97 -21.99
N GLY A 105 11.11 3.79 -23.03
CA GLY A 105 12.06 4.91 -23.10
C GLY A 105 13.51 4.46 -23.33
N ASP A 106 14.43 5.40 -23.12
CA ASP A 106 15.86 5.14 -23.29
C ASP A 106 16.44 4.32 -22.14
N ILE A 107 17.32 3.37 -22.47
CA ILE A 107 18.08 2.62 -21.48
C ILE A 107 18.97 3.59 -20.69
N PRO A 108 18.95 3.57 -19.34
CA PRO A 108 19.81 4.45 -18.57
C PRO A 108 21.29 4.19 -18.86
N VAL A 109 22.02 5.25 -19.21
CA VAL A 109 23.47 5.17 -19.41
C VAL A 109 24.14 5.06 -18.04
N PHE A 110 24.71 3.89 -17.74
CA PHE A 110 25.29 3.57 -16.42
C PHE A 110 26.20 4.70 -15.88
N GLU A 111 27.14 5.19 -16.69
CA GLU A 111 28.11 6.22 -16.26
C GLU A 111 27.45 7.58 -15.96
N GLN A 112 26.27 7.85 -16.51
CA GLN A 112 25.51 9.06 -16.20
C GLN A 112 24.72 8.94 -14.89
N VAL A 113 24.28 7.71 -14.58
CA VAL A 113 23.50 7.39 -13.38
C VAL A 113 24.41 7.17 -12.16
N CYS A 114 25.48 6.40 -12.34
CA CYS A 114 26.41 5.94 -11.29
C CYS A 114 27.80 6.57 -11.44
N LYS A 115 27.94 7.84 -11.03
CA LYS A 115 29.16 8.64 -11.23
C LYS A 115 30.32 8.31 -10.29
N GLU A 116 30.01 7.83 -9.09
CA GLU A 116 31.00 7.52 -8.07
C GLU A 116 31.57 6.12 -8.28
N GLN A 117 32.81 5.88 -7.86
CA GLN A 117 33.41 4.54 -7.88
C GLN A 117 32.92 3.72 -6.68
N ALA A 118 32.77 2.41 -6.87
CA ALA A 118 32.45 1.50 -5.79
C ALA A 118 33.67 1.31 -4.88
N ALA A 119 33.45 1.27 -3.56
CA ALA A 119 34.45 0.78 -2.62
C ALA A 119 34.68 -0.74 -2.81
N ALA A 120 35.80 -1.26 -2.32
CA ALA A 120 36.09 -2.69 -2.38
C ALA A 120 34.97 -3.53 -1.71
N GLY A 121 34.57 -4.63 -2.36
CA GLY A 121 33.47 -5.48 -1.89
C GLY A 121 32.07 -4.92 -2.17
N LYS A 122 31.98 -3.78 -2.85
CA LYS A 122 30.71 -3.19 -3.31
C LYS A 122 30.64 -3.19 -4.82
N LYS A 123 29.41 -3.04 -5.33
CA LYS A 123 29.11 -2.85 -6.74
C LYS A 123 28.07 -1.76 -6.94
N ARG A 124 28.11 -1.14 -8.10
CA ARG A 124 27.16 -0.16 -8.59
C ARG A 124 26.29 -0.78 -9.65
N VAL A 125 25.01 -0.51 -9.55
CA VAL A 125 24.01 -0.95 -10.51
C VAL A 125 23.08 0.22 -10.81
N ALA A 126 22.91 0.54 -12.09
CA ALA A 126 21.86 1.46 -12.53
C ALA A 126 20.55 0.69 -12.59
N VAL A 127 19.52 1.18 -11.91
CA VAL A 127 18.21 0.53 -11.78
C VAL A 127 17.15 1.43 -12.41
N ALA A 128 16.43 0.91 -13.40
CA ALA A 128 15.19 1.49 -13.90
C ALA A 128 13.98 0.75 -13.32
N VAL A 129 13.00 1.49 -12.83
CA VAL A 129 11.69 0.96 -12.43
C VAL A 129 10.62 1.66 -13.25
N ASP A 130 10.03 0.93 -14.18
CA ASP A 130 8.98 1.39 -15.06
C ASP A 130 7.64 0.78 -14.62
N PHE A 131 6.73 1.66 -14.22
CA PHE A 131 5.41 1.28 -13.70
C PHE A 131 4.39 0.99 -14.81
N GLY A 132 4.81 1.15 -16.06
CA GLY A 132 3.98 0.91 -17.23
C GLY A 132 3.07 2.05 -17.61
N ASP A 133 2.38 1.82 -18.71
CA ASP A 133 1.48 2.75 -19.36
C ASP A 133 0.09 2.73 -18.71
N ALA A 134 -0.53 3.89 -18.56
CA ALA A 134 -1.80 4.01 -17.85
C ALA A 134 -2.95 3.39 -18.64
N GLU A 135 -2.88 3.44 -19.97
CA GLU A 135 -3.90 2.97 -20.88
C GLU A 135 -3.74 1.47 -21.18
N ALA A 136 -2.50 0.99 -21.32
CA ALA A 136 -2.22 -0.39 -21.70
C ALA A 136 -2.02 -1.35 -20.51
N ASP A 137 -1.34 -0.92 -19.44
CA ASP A 137 -0.83 -1.83 -18.41
C ASP A 137 -1.59 -1.76 -17.08
N ALA A 138 -2.09 -0.58 -16.73
CA ALA A 138 -2.74 -0.36 -15.46
C ALA A 138 -4.01 -1.20 -15.30
N TYR A 139 -4.38 -1.49 -14.05
CA TYR A 139 -5.74 -1.97 -13.81
C TYR A 139 -6.75 -0.84 -14.11
N PRO A 140 -7.98 -1.17 -14.55
CA PRO A 140 -9.03 -0.17 -14.67
C PRO A 140 -9.24 0.62 -13.38
N GLY A 141 -9.11 1.94 -13.47
CA GLY A 141 -9.24 2.89 -12.36
C GLY A 141 -7.96 3.13 -11.55
N GLU A 142 -6.84 2.52 -11.93
CA GLU A 142 -5.52 2.84 -11.35
C GLU A 142 -4.73 3.77 -12.26
N THR A 143 -3.72 4.43 -11.69
CA THR A 143 -2.80 5.28 -12.43
C THR A 143 -1.38 4.96 -11.98
N PRO A 144 -0.48 4.60 -12.91
CA PRO A 144 0.94 4.44 -12.60
C PRO A 144 1.53 5.73 -12.02
N PRO A 145 2.55 5.67 -11.14
CA PRO A 145 3.30 6.84 -10.73
C PRO A 145 3.82 7.65 -11.93
N ALA A 146 3.46 8.93 -12.00
CA ALA A 146 3.76 9.80 -13.14
C ALA A 146 5.25 10.05 -13.41
N SER A 147 6.13 9.72 -12.46
CA SER A 147 7.58 9.91 -12.55
C SER A 147 8.33 8.69 -13.12
N ALA A 148 7.65 7.85 -13.91
CA ALA A 148 8.22 6.65 -14.51
C ALA A 148 8.94 6.96 -15.85
N PRO A 149 10.02 6.23 -16.18
CA PRO A 149 10.72 5.27 -15.32
C PRO A 149 11.54 5.96 -14.21
N MET A 150 11.45 5.44 -12.99
CA MET A 150 12.31 5.85 -11.88
C MET A 150 13.71 5.27 -12.10
N VAL A 151 14.72 6.14 -12.24
CA VAL A 151 16.11 5.73 -12.42
C VAL A 151 16.95 6.07 -11.18
N LYS A 152 17.68 5.09 -10.65
CA LYS A 152 18.55 5.23 -9.47
C LYS A 152 19.88 4.52 -9.65
N CYS A 153 20.95 5.08 -9.11
CA CYS A 153 22.18 4.34 -8.86
C CYS A 153 22.07 3.62 -7.51
N VAL A 154 22.43 2.34 -7.47
CA VAL A 154 22.50 1.55 -6.24
C VAL A 154 23.92 1.10 -6.00
N VAL A 155 24.43 1.38 -4.81
CA VAL A 155 25.66 0.76 -4.30
C VAL A 155 25.26 -0.38 -3.37
N ALA A 156 25.53 -1.61 -3.77
CA ALA A 156 25.17 -2.82 -3.04
C ALA A 156 26.41 -3.66 -2.72
N ASP A 157 26.28 -4.62 -1.79
CA ASP A 157 27.28 -5.67 -1.62
C ASP A 157 27.46 -6.46 -2.91
N GLU A 158 28.70 -6.87 -3.22
CA GLU A 158 29.00 -7.69 -4.41
C GLU A 158 28.05 -8.88 -4.64
N PRO A 159 27.67 -9.69 -3.62
CA PRO A 159 26.75 -10.82 -3.80
C PRO A 159 25.27 -10.42 -3.93
N ALA A 160 24.90 -9.14 -3.80
CA ALA A 160 23.49 -8.75 -3.76
C ALA A 160 22.74 -9.16 -5.04
N THR A 161 21.57 -9.79 -4.90
CA THR A 161 20.74 -10.18 -6.05
C THR A 161 20.01 -8.98 -6.64
N ALA A 162 19.51 -9.10 -7.87
CA ALA A 162 18.70 -8.04 -8.48
C ALA A 162 17.45 -7.70 -7.65
N LEU A 163 16.82 -8.72 -7.03
CA LEU A 163 15.69 -8.50 -6.13
C LEU A 163 16.09 -7.73 -4.86
N GLN A 164 17.25 -8.02 -4.27
CA GLN A 164 17.79 -7.28 -3.13
C GLN A 164 18.10 -5.81 -3.50
N ILE A 165 18.63 -5.60 -4.71
CA ILE A 165 18.88 -4.27 -5.26
C ILE A 165 17.56 -3.48 -5.41
N LEU A 166 16.50 -4.08 -5.96
CA LEU A 166 15.17 -3.45 -6.03
C LEU A 166 14.66 -3.07 -4.64
N GLY A 167 14.73 -4.01 -3.70
CA GLY A 167 14.29 -3.79 -2.32
C GLY A 167 15.00 -2.62 -1.65
N SER A 168 16.24 -2.31 -2.04
CA SER A 168 17.03 -1.19 -1.49
C SER A 168 16.67 0.20 -2.03
N VAL A 169 15.88 0.30 -3.09
CA VAL A 169 15.48 1.58 -3.71
C VAL A 169 13.97 1.81 -3.76
N ALA A 170 13.19 0.79 -3.45
CA ALA A 170 11.75 0.86 -3.50
C ALA A 170 11.12 -0.03 -2.43
N THR A 171 9.92 0.36 -1.98
CA THR A 171 9.10 -0.49 -1.12
C THR A 171 8.46 -1.58 -1.99
N ALA A 172 9.20 -2.64 -2.26
CA ALA A 172 8.73 -3.78 -3.04
C ALA A 172 8.16 -4.90 -2.15
N ARG A 173 7.12 -5.59 -2.64
CA ARG A 173 6.58 -6.81 -2.02
C ARG A 173 6.64 -7.97 -3.00
N VAL A 174 6.88 -9.17 -2.47
CA VAL A 174 7.03 -10.41 -3.23
C VAL A 174 6.10 -11.52 -2.72
N ASP A 175 5.72 -12.43 -3.60
CA ASP A 175 5.09 -13.69 -3.20
C ASP A 175 6.12 -14.71 -2.67
N GLN A 176 5.63 -15.89 -2.26
CA GLN A 176 6.47 -16.96 -1.71
C GLN A 176 7.50 -17.52 -2.72
N THR A 177 7.33 -17.24 -4.01
CA THR A 177 8.25 -17.66 -5.08
C THR A 177 9.29 -16.58 -5.42
N GLY A 178 9.28 -15.44 -4.72
CA GLY A 178 10.17 -14.32 -5.00
C GLY A 178 9.72 -13.43 -6.15
N ARG A 179 8.53 -13.65 -6.72
CA ARG A 179 7.97 -12.80 -7.77
C ARG A 179 7.46 -11.49 -7.17
N VAL A 180 7.82 -10.37 -7.80
CA VAL A 180 7.40 -9.03 -7.38
C VAL A 180 5.91 -8.83 -7.64
N LEU A 181 5.19 -8.44 -6.58
CA LEU A 181 3.76 -8.15 -6.59
C LEU A 181 3.51 -6.65 -6.69
N THR A 182 4.21 -5.88 -5.86
CA THR A 182 4.10 -4.42 -5.86
C THR A 182 5.46 -3.77 -5.71
N VAL A 183 5.59 -2.57 -6.27
CA VAL A 183 6.71 -1.66 -6.04
C VAL A 183 6.14 -0.30 -5.68
N ASN A 184 6.56 0.28 -4.55
CA ASN A 184 6.02 1.53 -4.01
C ASN A 184 4.48 1.55 -3.93
N GLY A 185 3.88 0.39 -3.63
CA GLY A 185 2.42 0.22 -3.54
C GLY A 185 1.67 0.08 -4.87
N TYR A 186 2.37 0.09 -6.02
CA TYR A 186 1.76 -0.11 -7.33
C TYR A 186 2.00 -1.54 -7.88
N PRO A 187 0.99 -2.17 -8.50
CA PRO A 187 -0.41 -1.72 -8.57
C PRO A 187 -1.10 -1.84 -7.21
N ALA A 188 -2.07 -0.97 -6.94
CA ALA A 188 -2.81 -0.96 -5.68
C ALA A 188 -3.69 -2.21 -5.53
N LYS A 189 -4.24 -2.73 -6.64
CA LYS A 189 -5.12 -3.92 -6.66
C LYS A 189 -4.41 -5.24 -6.40
N ALA A 190 -3.09 -5.31 -6.56
CA ALA A 190 -2.32 -6.44 -6.03
C ALA A 190 -2.33 -6.48 -4.49
N GLY A 191 -2.71 -5.36 -3.85
CA GLY A 191 -2.82 -5.22 -2.41
C GLY A 191 -1.48 -5.26 -1.68
N SER A 192 -1.54 -5.26 -0.35
CA SER A 192 -0.36 -5.42 0.51
C SER A 192 0.00 -6.89 0.77
N ALA A 193 -0.58 -7.83 0.01
CA ALA A 193 -0.26 -9.25 0.12
C ALA A 193 1.22 -9.49 -0.23
N GLY A 194 1.80 -10.55 0.34
CA GLY A 194 3.22 -10.87 0.18
C GLY A 194 4.13 -10.24 1.23
N GLN A 195 5.40 -10.64 1.20
CA GLN A 195 6.43 -10.22 2.15
C GLN A 195 7.25 -9.07 1.55
N PRO A 196 7.90 -8.22 2.36
CA PRO A 196 8.82 -7.22 1.84
C PRO A 196 9.94 -7.89 1.03
N ALA A 197 10.33 -7.28 -0.09
CA ALA A 197 11.52 -7.71 -0.81
C ALA A 197 12.75 -7.60 0.12
N PRO A 198 13.71 -8.54 0.01
CA PRO A 198 14.95 -8.46 0.78
C PRO A 198 15.75 -7.20 0.40
N GLY A 199 16.62 -6.71 1.28
CA GLY A 199 17.46 -5.52 1.02
C GLY A 199 16.83 -4.16 1.36
N GLY A 200 15.74 -4.17 2.13
CA GLY A 200 14.81 -3.05 2.32
C GLY A 200 15.39 -1.63 2.46
N ALA A 201 14.94 -0.75 1.56
CA ALA A 201 14.72 0.67 1.80
C ALA A 201 13.64 0.79 2.88
N THR A 202 14.04 1.10 4.11
CA THR A 202 13.10 1.66 5.08
C THR A 202 12.67 3.02 4.54
N ALA A 203 11.37 3.17 4.28
CA ALA A 203 10.77 4.50 4.13
C ALA A 203 11.09 5.28 5.40
N GLY A 204 12.06 6.18 5.31
CA GLY A 204 12.49 7.02 6.41
C GLY A 204 11.46 8.11 6.63
N ASP A 205 10.61 7.93 7.63
CA ASP A 205 10.43 9.00 8.60
C ASP A 205 11.77 9.10 9.37
N GLY A 206 12.37 10.27 9.35
CA GLY A 206 13.64 10.51 10.01
C GLY A 206 13.55 10.25 11.52
N GLN A 207 14.47 9.44 12.03
CA GLN A 207 15.11 9.73 13.30
C GLN A 207 16.49 9.06 13.34
N GLU A 208 17.45 9.87 13.74
CA GLU A 208 18.85 9.57 13.97
C GLU A 208 19.10 8.27 14.75
N GLY A 209 20.19 7.60 14.37
CA GLY A 209 21.28 7.40 15.33
C GLY A 209 21.26 6.11 16.14
N SER A 210 22.29 5.30 15.86
CA SER A 210 22.94 4.39 16.78
C SER A 210 22.20 3.12 17.20
N GLY A 211 22.84 2.00 16.90
CA GLY A 211 22.44 0.67 17.34
C GLY A 211 22.19 0.61 18.84
N GLY A 212 21.06 0.02 19.19
CA GLY A 212 20.66 -0.22 20.56
C GLY A 212 19.39 -1.05 20.57
N LEU A 213 19.45 -2.15 21.30
CA LEU A 213 18.39 -3.14 21.53
C LEU A 213 16.97 -2.53 21.65
N PRO A 214 15.90 -3.26 21.27
CA PRO A 214 14.53 -2.76 21.30
C PRO A 214 14.15 -2.20 22.67
N MET A 215 13.88 -0.89 22.70
CA MET A 215 13.63 -0.04 23.86
C MET A 215 12.29 -0.32 24.60
N LEU A 216 11.66 -1.47 24.38
CA LEU A 216 10.51 -1.93 25.16
C LEU A 216 10.90 -2.87 26.32
N LEU A 217 12.15 -3.34 26.36
CA LEU A 217 12.66 -4.17 27.47
C LEU A 217 13.38 -3.37 28.56
N ILE A 218 13.70 -2.09 28.35
CA ILE A 218 14.50 -1.31 29.32
C ILE A 218 13.63 -0.65 30.41
N ILE A 219 12.38 -0.28 30.13
CA ILE A 219 11.50 0.33 31.16
C ILE A 219 11.15 -0.70 32.25
N GLY A 220 11.04 -1.99 31.90
CA GLY A 220 10.82 -3.06 32.88
C GLY A 220 12.04 -3.38 33.74
N ALA A 221 13.25 -3.33 33.17
CA ALA A 221 14.48 -3.67 33.88
C ALA A 221 14.93 -2.58 34.87
N VAL A 222 14.74 -1.30 34.55
CA VAL A 222 15.12 -0.19 35.44
C VAL A 222 14.22 -0.12 36.68
N VAL A 223 12.92 -0.41 36.55
CA VAL A 223 12.00 -0.41 37.71
C VAL A 223 12.31 -1.56 38.69
N VAL A 224 12.71 -2.72 38.19
CA VAL A 224 13.04 -3.89 39.03
C VAL A 224 14.36 -3.69 39.80
N ILE A 225 15.37 -3.05 39.18
CA ILE A 225 16.67 -2.79 39.84
C ILE A 225 16.53 -1.72 40.93
N VAL A 226 15.71 -0.67 40.73
CA VAL A 226 15.48 0.36 41.76
C VAL A 226 14.68 -0.19 42.95
N ALA A 227 13.69 -1.06 42.72
CA ALA A 227 12.92 -1.69 43.81
C ALA A 227 13.75 -2.69 44.64
N ALA A 228 14.64 -3.46 43.99
CA ALA A 228 15.56 -4.37 44.67
C ALA A 228 16.66 -3.63 45.47
N GLY A 229 17.16 -2.50 44.95
CA GLY A 229 18.14 -1.66 45.66
C GLY A 229 17.56 -0.97 46.90
N ALA A 230 16.33 -0.47 46.82
CA ALA A 230 15.67 0.22 47.95
C ALA A 230 15.36 -0.73 49.12
N THR A 231 15.01 -1.99 48.85
CA THR A 231 14.73 -2.99 49.88
C THR A 231 16.00 -3.47 50.60
N ALA A 232 17.11 -3.67 49.88
CA ALA A 232 18.40 -4.03 50.49
C ALA A 232 18.99 -2.92 51.38
N TRP A 233 18.81 -1.66 51.01
CA TRP A 233 19.28 -0.52 51.81
C TRP A 233 18.47 -0.30 53.10
N LEU A 234 17.16 -0.55 53.07
CA LEU A 234 16.32 -0.47 54.28
C LEU A 234 16.60 -1.61 55.26
N MET A 235 16.96 -2.80 54.78
CA MET A 235 17.33 -3.94 55.65
C MET A 235 18.70 -3.76 56.31
N THR A 236 19.66 -3.12 55.64
CA THR A 236 20.99 -2.84 56.23
C THR A 236 20.94 -1.71 57.26
N ARG A 237 20.11 -0.67 57.06
CA ARG A 237 19.92 0.38 58.09
C ARG A 237 19.28 -0.12 59.40
N ARG A 238 18.35 -1.07 59.34
CA ARG A 238 17.73 -1.65 60.56
C ARG A 238 18.70 -2.51 61.37
N LYS A 239 19.71 -3.11 60.75
CA LYS A 239 20.74 -3.91 61.45
C LYS A 239 21.80 -3.07 62.16
N SER A 240 21.90 -1.77 61.86
CA SER A 240 22.83 -0.84 62.53
C SER A 240 22.21 -0.11 63.73
N SER A 241 20.98 -0.47 64.11
CA SER A 241 20.19 0.18 65.17
C SER A 241 19.93 -0.73 66.38
N VAL A 242 20.69 -1.81 66.56
CA VAL A 242 20.67 -2.69 67.74
C VAL A 242 22.08 -2.87 68.26
#